data_AF-A0A166FHB2-F1
#
_entry.id   AF-A0A166FHB2-F1
#
_cell.length_a   1.000
_cell.length_b   1.000
_cell.length_c   1.000
_cell.angle_alpha   90.00
_cell.angle_beta   90.00
_cell.angle_gamma   90.00
#
_symmetry.space_group_name_H-M   'P 1'
#
loop_
_entity.id
_entity.type
_entity.pdbx_description
1 polymer ?
#
loop_
_entity_poly.entity_id
_entity_poly.type
_entity_poly.pdbx_seq_one_letter_code
_entity_poly.pdbx_strand_id
1 'polypeptide(L)' 'MKNKVYYIIFIIWDFIDEKTPVIYRTYTGMRAILYFPVTDKDTRGFHKEVMILPTGNINNTSVLIRKII' A
#
# COMPACT_ATOMS: atom_id res chain seq x y z
N MET A 1 9.87 11.40 11.01
CA MET A 1 9.31 11.85 9.71
C MET A 1 7.94 11.19 9.50
N LYS A 2 6.88 11.97 9.31
CA LYS A 2 5.58 11.42 8.86
C LYS A 2 5.70 11.13 7.37
N ASN A 3 5.44 9.89 6.96
CA ASN A 3 5.57 9.47 5.57
C ASN A 3 4.36 9.95 4.77
N LYS A 4 4.56 10.56 3.59
CA LYS A 4 3.49 11.20 2.81
C LYS A 4 2.39 10.21 2.38
N VAL A 5 2.73 8.92 2.28
CA VAL A 5 1.80 7.84 1.92
C VAL A 5 0.79 7.54 3.03
N TYR A 6 1.20 7.59 4.31
CA TYR A 6 0.29 7.45 5.46
C TYR A 6 -0.90 8.40 5.35
N TYR A 7 -0.61 9.65 4.98
CA TYR A 7 -1.61 10.71 4.95
C TYR A 7 -2.66 10.48 3.87
N ILE A 8 -2.25 9.98 2.70
CA ILE A 8 -3.17 9.71 1.59
C ILE A 8 -4.07 8.51 1.88
N ILE A 9 -3.50 7.42 2.42
CA ILE A 9 -4.29 6.21 2.73
C ILE A 9 -5.32 6.50 3.83
N PHE A 10 -4.97 7.34 4.80
CA PHE A 10 -5.91 7.79 5.82
C PHE A 10 -7.04 8.64 5.24
N ILE A 11 -6.73 9.57 4.31
CA ILE A 11 -7.75 10.42 3.68
C ILE A 11 -8.75 9.59 2.88
N ILE A 12 -8.30 8.64 2.05
CA ILE A 12 -9.22 7.86 1.19
C ILE A 12 -10.18 6.99 2.01
N TRP A 13 -9.83 6.65 3.26
CA TRP A 13 -10.68 5.84 4.15
C TRP A 13 -12.09 6.39 4.31
N ASP A 14 -12.22 7.72 4.36
CA ASP A 14 -13.48 8.41 4.57
C ASP A 14 -14.34 8.48 3.29
N PHE A 15 -13.76 8.17 2.12
CA PHE A 15 -14.41 8.32 0.81
C PHE A 15 -14.75 7.00 0.10
N ILE A 16 -14.35 5.86 0.68
CA ILE A 16 -14.54 4.55 0.06
C ILE A 16 -15.30 3.59 0.98
N ASP A 17 -15.94 2.60 0.35
CA ASP A 17 -16.60 1.47 1.01
C ASP A 17 -15.75 0.18 0.93
N GLU A 18 -16.26 -0.90 1.51
CA GLU A 18 -15.59 -2.21 1.58
C GLU A 18 -15.50 -2.90 0.19
N LYS A 19 -16.31 -2.46 -0.78
CA LYS A 19 -16.34 -3.01 -2.14
C LYS A 19 -15.36 -2.32 -3.08
N THR A 20 -14.84 -1.16 -2.70
CA THR A 20 -13.90 -0.40 -3.52
C THR A 20 -12.49 -1.00 -3.43
N PRO A 21 -11.92 -1.52 -4.54
CA PRO A 21 -10.53 -1.99 -4.53
C PRO A 21 -9.56 -0.82 -4.52
N VAL A 22 -8.56 -0.86 -3.64
CA VAL A 22 -7.47 0.12 -3.60
C VAL A 22 -6.16 -0.56 -3.94
N ILE A 23 -5.48 -0.07 -4.99
CA ILE A 23 -4.14 -0.54 -5.34
C ILE A 23 -3.13 0.54 -4.98
N TYR A 24 -2.09 0.15 -4.25
CA TYR A 24 -0.93 1.01 -4.01
C TYR A 24 0.37 0.32 -4.42
N ARG A 25 1.39 1.14 -4.69
CA ARG A 25 2.76 0.70 -4.99
C ARG A 25 3.64 0.88 -3.78
N THR A 26 4.45 -0.12 -3.50
CA THR A 26 5.48 -0.08 -2.44
C THR A 26 6.77 -0.72 -2.94
N TYR A 27 7.80 -0.73 -2.11
CA TYR A 27 9.09 -1.36 -2.38
C TYR A 27 9.31 -2.47 -1.35
N THR A 28 9.72 -3.66 -1.78
CA THR A 28 9.94 -4.81 -0.89
C THR A 28 11.29 -5.48 -1.16
N GLY A 29 11.80 -6.22 -0.16
CA GLY A 29 13.11 -6.88 -0.24
C GLY A 29 14.24 -5.88 -0.48
N MET A 30 15.23 -6.26 -1.30
CA MET A 30 16.37 -5.39 -1.61
C MET A 30 15.97 -4.08 -2.32
N ARG A 31 14.82 -4.04 -3.00
CA ARG A 31 14.36 -2.83 -3.69
C ARG A 31 13.90 -1.73 -2.73
N ALA A 32 13.73 -2.02 -1.44
CA ALA A 32 13.49 -1.01 -0.40
C ALA A 32 14.66 0.00 -0.26
N ILE A 33 15.83 -0.28 -0.85
CA ILE A 33 16.92 0.70 -0.95
C ILE A 33 16.55 1.92 -1.80
N LEU A 34 15.61 1.78 -2.75
CA LEU A 34 15.24 2.84 -3.69
C LEU A 34 14.30 3.87 -3.06
N TYR A 35 13.43 3.45 -2.15
CA TYR A 35 12.47 4.31 -1.47
C TYR A 35 11.88 3.62 -0.24
N PHE A 36 11.48 4.41 0.77
CA PHE A 36 10.93 3.89 2.01
C PHE A 36 9.59 3.15 1.77
N PRO A 37 9.44 1.89 2.19
CA PRO A 37 8.24 1.10 1.98
C PRO A 37 7.01 1.62 2.74
N VAL A 38 5.83 1.40 2.17
CA VAL A 38 4.58 1.47 2.92
C VAL A 38 4.59 0.39 4.00
N THR A 39 4.26 0.78 5.23
CA THR A 39 4.24 -0.07 6.42
C THR A 39 2.81 -0.49 6.77
N ASP A 40 2.67 -1.53 7.60
CA ASP A 40 1.34 -1.98 8.07
C ASP A 40 0.62 -0.91 8.89
N LYS A 41 1.35 0.04 9.50
CA LYS A 41 0.76 1.18 10.18
C LYS A 41 0.09 2.15 9.20
N ASP A 42 0.64 2.28 7.99
CA ASP A 42 0.11 3.15 6.95
C ASP A 42 -1.18 2.62 6.33
N THR A 43 -1.41 1.31 6.39
CA THR A 43 -2.60 0.63 5.85
C THR A 43 -3.57 0.16 6.94
N ARG A 44 -3.51 0.73 8.15
CA ARG A 44 -4.43 0.35 9.23
C ARG A 44 -5.88 0.59 8.81
N GLY A 45 -6.75 -0.37 9.13
CA GLY A 45 -8.14 -0.40 8.68
C GLY A 45 -8.32 -1.19 7.39
N PHE A 46 -7.26 -1.44 6.62
CA PHE A 46 -7.36 -2.19 5.38
C PHE A 46 -6.92 -3.65 5.54
N HIS A 47 -7.62 -4.55 4.85
CA HIS A 47 -7.21 -5.93 4.62
C HIS A 47 -6.40 -6.00 3.33
N LYS A 48 -5.29 -6.75 3.36
CA LYS A 48 -4.46 -7.02 2.19
C LYS A 48 -4.96 -8.28 1.50
N GLU A 49 -5.50 -8.12 0.29
CA GLU A 49 -6.03 -9.25 -0.49
C GLU A 49 -4.93 -9.90 -1.34
N VAL A 50 -4.14 -9.08 -2.04
CA VAL A 50 -3.15 -9.57 -3.01
C VAL A 50 -1.89 -8.73 -2.93
N MET A 51 -0.74 -9.40 -3.04
CA MET A 51 0.56 -8.77 -3.24
C MET A 51 1.25 -9.38 -4.46
N ILE A 52 1.63 -8.54 -5.41
CA ILE A 52 2.36 -8.94 -6.62
C ILE A 52 3.78 -8.42 -6.50
N LEU A 53 4.73 -9.34 -6.28
CA LEU A 53 6.15 -9.03 -6.23
C LEU A 53 6.69 -8.69 -7.63
N PRO A 54 7.61 -7.72 -7.74
CA PRO A 54 8.18 -7.33 -9.02
C PRO A 54 9.11 -8.43 -9.58
N THR A 55 9.12 -8.56 -10.90
CA THR A 55 10.06 -9.39 -11.65
C THR A 55 10.82 -8.56 -12.69
N GLY A 56 11.98 -9.06 -13.15
CA GLY A 56 12.84 -8.36 -14.11
C GLY A 56 13.24 -6.96 -13.62
N ASN A 57 13.01 -5.96 -14.47
CA ASN A 57 13.40 -4.56 -14.24
C ASN A 57 12.32 -3.72 -13.52
N ILE A 58 11.22 -4.33 -13.09
CA ILE A 58 10.18 -3.62 -12.34
C ILE A 58 10.68 -3.37 -10.91
N ASN A 59 10.42 -2.16 -10.40
CA ASN A 59 10.85 -1.77 -9.06
C ASN A 59 9.77 -1.93 -7.99
N ASN A 60 8.51 -1.66 -8.32
CA ASN A 60 7.44 -1.62 -7.33
C ASN A 60 6.76 -2.98 -7.15
N THR A 61 6.43 -3.27 -5.91
CA THR A 61 5.43 -4.27 -5.53
C THR A 61 4.05 -3.62 -5.60
N SER A 62 3.10 -4.28 -6.26
CA SER A 62 1.70 -3.83 -6.28
C SER A 62 0.92 -4.57 -5.20
N VAL A 63 0.14 -3.84 -4.40
CA VAL A 63 -0.66 -4.40 -3.32
C VAL A 63 -2.10 -3.95 -3.49
N LEU A 64 -3.03 -4.92 -3.49
CA LEU A 64 -4.46 -4.69 -3.47
C LEU A 64 -4.95 -4.80 -2.02
N ILE A 65 -5.70 -3.78 -1.59
CA ILE A 65 -6.30 -3.72 -0.26
C ILE A 65 -7.78 -3.34 -0.32
N ARG A 66 -8.52 -3.70 0.73
CA ARG A 66 -9.92 -3.30 0.95
C ARG A 66 -10.15 -2.83 2.37
N LYS A 67 -11.09 -1.91 2.53
CA LYS A 67 -11.54 -1.42 3.83
C LYS A 67 -12.21 -2.54 4.64
N ILE A 68 -11.89 -2.60 5.93
CA ILE A 68 -12.51 -3.49 6.93
C ILE A 68 -13.31 -2.63 7.90
N ILE A 69 -14.49 -3.09 8.33
CA ILE A 69 -15.26 -2.49 9.42
C ILE A 69 -14.90 -3.17 10.73
#